data_AF-A0A7Y6ZNF6-F1
#
_entry.id   AF-A0A7Y6ZNF6-F1
#
_cell.length_a   1.000
_cell.length_b   1.000
_cell.length_c   1.000
_cell.angle_alpha   90.00
_cell.angle_beta   90.00
_cell.angle_gamma   90.00
#
_symmetry.space_group_name_H-M   'P 1'
#
loop_
_entity.id
_entity.type
_entity.pdbx_description
1 polymer ?
#
loop_
_entity_poly.entity_id
_entity_poly.type
_entity_poly.pdbx_seq_one_letter_code
_entity_poly.pdbx_strand_id
1 'polypeptide(L)'
;MNKLVDNHQTNQIIWLLRIAVAFCFLGHGLIAIGKNAAWIPYLEVFGIKGDRALEIMFIIGVVDILVALFVLIKPFRIVILWACFWTFATALIRPISGESIWAFIERAPNWITPIALYLFFYRNNT
;
A
#
# COMPACT_ATOMS: atom_id res chain seq x y z
N MET A 1 -30.61 12.00 -3.10
CA MET A 1 -29.48 12.63 -3.81
C MET A 1 -28.42 11.58 -4.06
N ASN A 2 -28.14 11.30 -5.34
CA ASN A 2 -27.16 10.39 -5.93
C ASN A 2 -27.28 8.87 -5.63
N LYS A 3 -28.44 8.29 -5.94
CA LYS A 3 -28.41 7.00 -6.65
C LYS A 3 -28.15 7.34 -8.13
N LEU A 4 -27.43 6.50 -8.86
CA LEU A 4 -27.13 6.63 -10.30
C LEU A 4 -25.79 7.31 -10.67
N VAL A 5 -24.71 7.00 -9.95
CA VAL A 5 -23.48 6.67 -10.70
C VAL A 5 -23.68 5.22 -11.11
N ASP A 6 -23.66 4.95 -12.42
CA ASP A 6 -23.98 3.66 -13.00
C ASP A 6 -23.25 2.51 -12.25
N ASN A 7 -24.02 1.53 -11.77
CA ASN A 7 -23.52 0.44 -10.93
C ASN A 7 -22.43 -0.34 -11.68
N HIS A 8 -22.53 -0.45 -13.00
CA HIS A 8 -21.53 -1.15 -13.80
C HIS A 8 -20.18 -0.42 -13.85
N GLN A 9 -20.18 0.87 -14.19
CA GLN A 9 -18.96 1.70 -14.25
C GLN A 9 -18.28 1.80 -12.87
N THR A 10 -19.08 1.97 -11.81
CA THR A 10 -18.57 2.00 -10.44
C THR A 10 -17.88 0.69 -10.07
N ASN A 11 -18.48 -0.46 -10.43
CA ASN A 11 -17.87 -1.77 -10.20
C ASN A 11 -16.58 -1.97 -11.00
N GLN A 12 -16.52 -1.50 -12.25
CA GLN A 12 -15.30 -1.53 -13.05
C GLN A 12 -14.17 -0.71 -12.38
N ILE A 13 -14.46 0.51 -11.94
CA ILE A 13 -13.51 1.37 -11.22
C ILE A 13 -13.03 0.69 -9.94
N ILE A 14 -13.94 0.13 -9.15
CA ILE A 14 -13.59 -0.61 -7.93
C ILE A 14 -12.63 -1.75 -8.25
N TRP A 15 -12.88 -2.56 -9.28
CA TRP A 15 -11.99 -3.65 -9.64
C TRP A 15 -10.62 -3.16 -10.12
N LEU A 16 -10.56 -2.11 -10.93
CA LEU A 16 -9.29 -1.48 -11.33
C LEU A 16 -8.50 -1.00 -10.12
N LEU A 17 -9.17 -0.36 -9.15
CA LEU A 17 -8.53 0.09 -7.91
C LEU A 17 -8.05 -1.08 -7.06
N ARG A 18 -8.83 -2.18 -6.94
CA ARG A 18 -8.42 -3.40 -6.24
C ARG A 18 -7.18 -4.01 -6.87
N ILE A 19 -7.16 -4.11 -8.20
CA ILE A 19 -6.02 -4.61 -8.97
C ILE A 19 -4.80 -3.72 -8.76
N ALA A 20 -4.95 -2.41 -8.86
CA ALA A 20 -3.84 -1.46 -8.66
C ALA A 20 -3.25 -1.54 -7.24
N VAL A 21 -4.09 -1.59 -6.19
CA VAL A 21 -3.62 -1.79 -4.81
C VAL A 21 -2.93 -3.15 -4.69
N ALA A 22 -3.52 -4.21 -5.24
CA ALA A 22 -2.95 -5.54 -5.13
C ALA A 22 -1.58 -5.66 -5.81
N PHE A 23 -1.40 -5.10 -7.01
CA PHE A 23 -0.10 -5.11 -7.68
C PHE A 23 0.92 -4.19 -7.00
N CYS A 24 0.50 -3.06 -6.43
CA CYS A 24 1.37 -2.22 -5.62
C CYS A 24 1.93 -3.03 -4.43
N PHE A 25 1.06 -3.67 -3.66
CA PHE A 25 1.46 -4.47 -2.49
C PHE A 25 2.21 -5.75 -2.88
N LEU A 26 1.80 -6.46 -3.92
CA LEU A 26 2.49 -7.67 -4.39
C LEU A 26 3.92 -7.34 -4.85
N GLY A 27 4.09 -6.28 -5.65
CA GLY A 27 5.41 -5.86 -6.12
C GLY A 27 6.35 -5.48 -4.98
N HIS A 28 5.89 -4.63 -4.06
CA HIS A 28 6.69 -4.24 -2.89
C HIS A 28 6.94 -5.44 -1.97
N GLY A 29 5.95 -6.30 -1.77
CA GLY A 29 6.07 -7.48 -0.92
C GLY A 29 7.10 -8.49 -1.43
N LEU A 30 7.13 -8.75 -2.75
CA LEU A 30 8.14 -9.61 -3.37
C LEU A 30 9.55 -9.01 -3.26
N ILE A 31 9.70 -7.69 -3.45
CA ILE A 31 10.99 -7.00 -3.28
C ILE A 31 11.45 -7.04 -1.81
N ALA A 32 10.51 -6.90 -0.86
CA ALA A 32 10.78 -6.98 0.58
C ALA A 32 11.23 -8.40 1.00
N ILE A 33 10.56 -9.44 0.50
CA ILE A 33 10.96 -10.84 0.71
C ILE A 33 12.35 -11.09 0.14
N GLY A 34 12.67 -10.47 -1.00
CA GLY A 34 14.01 -10.45 -1.58
C GLY A 34 15.06 -9.70 -0.75
N LYS A 35 14.68 -9.12 0.40
CA LYS A 35 15.57 -8.45 1.36
C LYS A 35 16.40 -7.33 0.72
N ASN A 36 15.73 -6.47 -0.06
CA ASN A 36 16.39 -5.37 -0.77
C ASN A 36 17.18 -4.45 0.19
N ALA A 37 18.51 -4.50 0.09
CA ALA A 37 19.41 -3.74 0.96
C ALA A 37 19.20 -2.21 0.86
N ALA A 38 18.65 -1.70 -0.25
CA ALA A 38 18.33 -0.29 -0.41
C ALA A 38 17.25 0.21 0.59
N TRP A 39 16.49 -0.70 1.22
CA TRP A 39 15.45 -0.35 2.19
C TRP A 39 15.92 -0.45 3.64
N ILE A 40 17.15 -0.90 3.88
CA ILE A 40 17.74 -0.92 5.23
C ILE A 40 17.75 0.49 5.85
N PRO A 41 18.17 1.57 5.15
CA PRO A 41 18.17 2.92 5.73
C PRO A 41 16.80 3.37 6.23
N TYR A 42 15.71 2.89 5.62
CA TYR A 42 14.34 3.19 6.07
C TYR A 42 14.05 2.55 7.43
N LEU A 43 14.52 1.33 7.67
CA LEU A 43 14.37 0.65 8.96
C LEU A 43 15.32 1.23 10.02
N GLU A 44 16.47 1.75 9.62
CA GLU A 44 17.43 2.41 10.51
C GLU A 44 16.90 3.71 11.11
N VAL A 45 15.95 4.39 10.45
CA VAL A 45 15.20 5.54 11.03
C VAL A 45 14.54 5.14 12.36
N PHE A 46 14.14 3.88 12.52
CA PHE A 46 13.57 3.33 13.74
C PHE A 46 14.60 2.62 14.65
N GLY A 47 15.90 2.76 14.36
CA GLY A 47 16.98 2.13 15.11
C GLY A 47 17.18 0.64 14.82
N ILE A 48 16.52 0.08 13.80
CA ILE A 48 16.64 -1.33 13.41
C ILE A 48 17.83 -1.48 12.46
N LYS A 49 18.83 -2.29 12.84
CA LYS A 49 20.11 -2.41 12.11
C LYS A 49 20.48 -3.86 11.80
N GLY A 50 21.37 -4.03 10.82
CA GLY A 50 22.00 -5.32 10.48
C GLY A 50 21.00 -6.40 10.06
N ASP A 51 21.28 -7.65 10.43
CA ASP A 51 20.47 -8.82 10.07
C ASP A 51 19.00 -8.69 10.51
N ARG A 52 18.76 -7.98 11.62
CA ARG A 52 17.40 -7.75 12.12
C ARG A 52 16.55 -6.93 11.15
N ALA A 53 17.14 -5.99 10.42
CA ALA A 53 16.43 -5.23 9.39
C ALA A 53 15.96 -6.14 8.26
N LEU A 54 16.79 -7.12 7.87
CA LEU A 54 16.47 -8.07 6.81
C LEU A 54 15.36 -9.06 7.22
N GLU A 55 15.36 -9.50 8.48
CA GLU A 55 14.28 -10.34 9.04
C GLU A 55 12.94 -9.59 9.07
N ILE A 56 12.94 -8.34 9.54
CA ILE A 56 11.75 -7.51 9.60
C ILE A 56 11.25 -7.20 8.19
N MET A 57 12.15 -6.93 7.24
CA MET A 57 11.79 -6.71 5.85
C MET A 57 11.11 -7.93 5.21
N PHE A 58 11.56 -9.14 5.52
CA PHE A 58 10.88 -10.35 5.08
C PHE A 58 9.45 -10.44 5.64
N ILE A 59 9.26 -10.13 6.94
CA ILE A 59 7.93 -10.12 7.58
C ILE A 59 7.03 -9.07 6.92
N ILE A 60 7.54 -7.86 6.68
CA ILE A 60 6.83 -6.81 5.94
C ILE A 60 6.37 -7.34 4.58
N GLY A 61 7.25 -8.04 3.86
CA GLY A 61 6.91 -8.59 2.56
C GLY A 61 5.79 -9.63 2.58
N VAL A 62 5.78 -10.50 3.59
CA VAL A 62 4.68 -11.46 3.80
C VAL A 62 3.37 -10.71 4.08
N VAL A 63 3.40 -9.70 4.94
CA VAL A 63 2.22 -8.87 5.25
C VAL A 63 1.71 -8.18 3.98
N ASP A 64 2.59 -7.64 3.14
CA ASP A 64 2.21 -6.97 1.91
C ASP A 64 1.51 -7.93 0.93
N ILE A 65 2.02 -9.16 0.78
CA ILE A 65 1.36 -10.19 -0.04
C ILE A 65 -0.03 -10.52 0.53
N LEU A 66 -0.19 -10.63 1.84
CA LEU A 66 -1.50 -10.88 2.47
C LEU A 66 -2.47 -9.74 2.17
N VAL A 67 -2.02 -8.47 2.24
CA VAL A 67 -2.84 -7.31 1.87
C VAL A 67 -3.29 -7.41 0.40
N ALA A 68 -2.38 -7.74 -0.52
CA ALA A 68 -2.71 -7.92 -1.93
C ALA A 68 -3.78 -8.99 -2.14
N LEU A 69 -3.63 -10.16 -1.51
CA LEU A 69 -4.59 -11.26 -1.59
C LEU A 69 -5.95 -10.87 -1.01
N PHE A 70 -5.99 -10.25 0.17
CA PHE A 70 -7.24 -9.82 0.78
C PHE A 70 -7.95 -8.81 -0.10
N VAL A 71 -7.26 -7.80 -0.63
CA VAL A 71 -7.87 -6.80 -1.52
C VAL A 71 -8.49 -7.45 -2.76
N LEU A 72 -7.88 -8.48 -3.35
CA LEU A 72 -8.42 -9.20 -4.52
C LEU A 72 -9.57 -10.15 -4.20
N ILE A 73 -9.55 -10.83 -3.04
CA ILE A 73 -10.61 -11.77 -2.65
C ILE A 73 -11.80 -11.00 -2.09
N LYS A 74 -11.58 -10.23 -1.03
CA LYS A 74 -12.61 -9.44 -0.34
C LYS A 74 -11.97 -8.21 0.29
N PRO A 75 -12.29 -6.98 -0.17
CA PRO A 75 -11.56 -5.79 0.21
C PRO A 75 -12.04 -5.32 1.59
N PHE A 76 -11.63 -6.00 2.67
CA PHE A 76 -12.05 -5.70 4.04
C PHE A 76 -11.67 -4.27 4.43
N ARG A 77 -12.58 -3.57 5.13
CA ARG A 77 -12.41 -2.16 5.50
C ARG A 77 -11.09 -1.89 6.22
N ILE A 78 -10.75 -2.74 7.19
CA ILE A 78 -9.53 -2.63 7.96
C ILE A 78 -8.27 -2.82 7.10
N VAL A 79 -8.30 -3.73 6.12
CA VAL A 79 -7.17 -3.99 5.21
C VAL A 79 -6.93 -2.79 4.30
N ILE A 80 -7.99 -2.15 3.79
CA ILE A 80 -7.84 -0.96 2.95
C ILE A 80 -7.32 0.22 3.77
N LEU A 81 -7.82 0.42 4.99
CA LEU A 81 -7.32 1.47 5.89
C LEU A 81 -5.85 1.25 6.24
N TRP A 82 -5.46 0.00 6.52
CA TRP A 82 -4.06 -0.38 6.66
C TRP A 82 -3.26 -0.05 5.41
N ALA A 83 -3.77 -0.38 4.21
CA ALA A 83 -3.09 -0.10 2.97
C ALA A 83 -2.83 1.40 2.76
N CYS A 84 -3.80 2.26 3.07
CA CYS A 84 -3.65 3.72 3.05
C CYS A 84 -2.55 4.18 4.01
N PHE A 85 -2.61 3.74 5.27
CA PHE A 85 -1.65 4.14 6.29
C PHE A 85 -0.24 3.67 5.95
N TRP A 86 -0.08 2.40 5.59
CA TRP A 86 1.20 1.76 5.36
C TRP A 86 1.94 2.35 4.16
N THR A 87 1.25 2.52 3.03
CA THR A 87 1.86 3.11 1.83
C THR A 87 2.17 4.59 2.00
N PHE A 88 1.38 5.32 2.79
CA PHE A 88 1.69 6.70 3.13
C PHE A 88 2.94 6.78 4.02
N ALA A 89 3.00 5.98 5.08
CA ALA A 89 4.13 5.94 6.00
C ALA A 89 5.44 5.53 5.29
N THR A 90 5.39 4.51 4.44
CA THR A 90 6.57 4.05 3.67
C THR A 90 6.95 4.98 2.52
N ALA A 91 6.03 5.79 1.99
CA ALA A 91 6.40 6.88 1.10
C ALA A 91 7.09 8.00 1.90
N LEU A 92 6.53 8.36 3.07
CA LEU A 92 7.00 9.48 3.90
C LEU A 92 8.37 9.21 4.52
N ILE A 93 8.72 7.94 4.76
CA ILE A 93 10.02 7.60 5.34
C ILE A 93 11.19 7.94 4.42
N ARG A 94 10.97 8.01 3.10
CA ARG A 94 12.01 8.31 2.10
C ARG A 94 12.69 9.66 2.35
N PRO A 95 11.98 10.79 2.39
CA PRO A 95 12.60 12.06 2.75
C PRO A 95 13.16 12.06 4.18
N ILE A 96 12.53 11.33 5.12
CA ILE A 96 13.03 11.22 6.50
C ILE A 96 14.38 10.49 6.55
N SER A 97 14.61 9.50 5.68
CA SER A 97 15.88 8.79 5.55
C SER A 97 16.92 9.53 4.69
N GLY A 98 16.64 10.76 4.26
CA GLY A 98 17.57 11.60 3.49
C GLY A 98 17.39 11.57 1.97
N GLU A 99 16.35 10.90 1.44
CA GLU A 99 16.03 11.02 0.02
C GLU A 99 15.36 12.37 -0.31
N SER A 100 15.24 12.69 -1.60
CA SER A 100 14.52 13.87 -2.03
C SER A 100 13.03 13.80 -1.70
N ILE A 101 12.38 14.94 -1.43
CA ILE A 101 10.91 15.03 -1.30
C ILE A 101 10.18 14.49 -2.54
N TRP A 102 10.84 14.54 -3.71
CA TRP A 102 10.30 13.94 -4.94
C TRP A 102 10.08 12.43 -4.82
N ALA A 103 10.87 11.74 -4.00
CA ALA A 103 10.69 10.31 -3.76
C ALA A 103 9.40 9.99 -2.99
N PHE A 104 8.86 10.94 -2.21
CA PHE A 104 7.53 10.86 -1.61
C PHE A 104 6.44 11.16 -2.63
N ILE A 105 6.60 12.24 -3.41
CA ILE A 105 5.62 12.69 -4.41
C ILE A 105 5.43 11.65 -5.52
N GLU A 106 6.52 11.06 -6.02
CA GLU A 106 6.51 9.99 -7.02
C GLU A 106 5.71 8.76 -6.53
N ARG A 107 5.63 8.55 -5.21
CA ARG A 107 4.90 7.45 -4.58
C ARG A 107 3.50 7.83 -4.11
N ALA A 108 3.03 9.03 -4.44
CA ALA A 108 1.63 9.43 -4.23
C ALA A 108 0.60 8.42 -4.76
N PRO A 109 0.79 7.80 -5.95
CA PRO A 109 -0.12 6.76 -6.42
C PRO A 109 -0.29 5.60 -5.42
N ASN A 110 0.76 5.22 -4.70
CA ASN A 110 0.71 4.07 -3.77
C ASN A 110 -0.32 4.26 -2.65
N TRP A 111 -0.45 5.48 -2.10
CA TRP A 111 -1.38 5.77 -1.00
C TRP A 111 -2.68 6.43 -1.45
N ILE A 112 -2.72 7.10 -2.60
CA ILE A 112 -3.97 7.64 -3.17
C ILE A 112 -4.87 6.52 -3.70
N THR A 113 -4.33 5.49 -4.33
CA THR A 113 -5.13 4.37 -4.87
C THR A 113 -5.97 3.65 -3.80
N PRO A 114 -5.42 3.22 -2.63
CA PRO A 114 -6.25 2.61 -1.59
C PRO A 114 -7.22 3.60 -0.95
N ILE A 115 -6.92 4.91 -0.89
CA ILE A 115 -7.87 5.94 -0.45
C ILE A 115 -9.05 6.02 -1.42
N ALA A 116 -8.79 6.06 -2.73
CA ALA A 116 -9.83 6.03 -3.75
C ALA A 116 -10.66 4.76 -3.62
N LEU A 117 -10.03 3.58 -3.44
CA LEU A 117 -10.74 2.33 -3.24
C LEU A 117 -11.67 2.39 -2.02
N TYR A 118 -11.21 2.95 -0.89
CA TYR A 118 -12.02 3.13 0.30
C TYR A 118 -13.25 4.02 0.04
N LEU A 119 -13.07 5.15 -0.65
CA LEU A 119 -14.15 6.08 -0.95
C LEU A 119 -15.19 5.45 -1.88
N PHE A 120 -14.77 4.79 -2.97
CA PHE A 120 -15.70 4.19 -3.91
C PHE A 120 -16.39 2.92 -3.37
N PHE A 121 -15.69 2.11 -2.57
CA PHE A 121 -16.22 0.83 -2.09
C PHE A 121 -16.98 0.94 -0.76
N TYR A 122 -16.54 1.77 0.20
CA TYR A 122 -17.17 1.82 1.52
C TYR A 122 -18.05 3.05 1.72
N ARG A 123 -17.59 4.24 1.31
CA ARG A 123 -18.34 5.49 1.55
C ARG A 123 -19.63 5.57 0.72
N ASN A 124 -19.67 4.91 -0.43
CA ASN A 124 -20.87 4.87 -1.28
C ASN A 124 -21.88 3.77 -0.87
N ASN A 125 -21.45 2.81 -0.04
CA ASN A 125 -22.25 1.65 0.37
C ASN A 125 -22.77 1.77 1.83
N THR A 126 -22.50 2.88 2.51
CA THR A 126 -23.00 3.25 3.85
C THR A 126 -23.90 4.47 3.77
#